data_AF-A0A937SXH0-F1
#
_entry.id   AF-A0A937SXH0-F1
#
_cell.length_a   1.000
_cell.length_b   1.000
_cell.length_c   1.000
_cell.angle_alpha   90.00
_cell.angle_beta   90.00
_cell.angle_gamma   90.00
#
_symmetry.space_group_name_H-M   'P 1'
#
loop_
_entity.id
_entity.type
_entity.pdbx_description
1 polymer ?
#
loop_
_entity_poly.entity_id
_entity_poly.type
_entity_poly.pdbx_seq_one_letter_code
_entity_poly.pdbx_strand_id
1 'polypeptide(L)'
;MINTIRRVLLLLALGVIGLAGFYFLKNMGTSVDIGNVKIKVMGEGVDVEIENFKIAHENKGVKEWELKADLAQINNKLDLTKMRNVEMILHKGEGKQYIITADSGIYKSKTEDVSLDGNVKLVGSAEGLKQRLSSSPKKSD
;
A
#
# COMPACT_ATOMS: atom_id res chain seq x y z
N MET A 1 -47.12 16.25 -24.72
CA MET A 1 -45.76 16.85 -24.77
C MET A 1 -44.98 16.73 -23.46
N ILE A 2 -45.61 16.85 -22.28
CA ILE A 2 -44.91 16.78 -20.96
C ILE A 2 -44.16 15.47 -20.71
N ASN A 3 -44.71 14.32 -21.11
CA ASN A 3 -44.09 13.01 -20.89
C ASN A 3 -42.85 12.77 -21.76
N THR A 4 -42.80 13.34 -22.96
CA THR A 4 -41.64 13.27 -23.86
C THR A 4 -40.48 14.10 -23.30
N ILE A 5 -40.78 15.32 -22.84
CA ILE A 5 -39.78 16.20 -22.19
C ILE A 5 -39.23 15.54 -20.92
N ARG A 6 -40.09 14.92 -20.10
CA ARG A 6 -39.68 14.20 -18.90
C ARG A 6 -38.76 13.00 -19.20
N ARG A 7 -39.02 12.24 -20.26
CA ARG A 7 -38.16 11.11 -20.69
C ARG A 7 -36.79 11.58 -21.18
N VAL A 8 -36.75 12.68 -21.95
CA VAL A 8 -35.49 13.26 -22.42
C VAL A 8 -34.64 13.80 -21.27
N LEU A 9 -35.26 14.48 -20.29
CA LEU A 9 -34.58 14.96 -19.09
C LEU A 9 -34.01 13.82 -18.24
N LEU A 10 -34.73 12.70 -18.12
CA LEU A 10 -34.24 11.52 -17.39
C LEU A 10 -33.02 10.88 -18.07
N LEU A 11 -33.00 10.80 -19.41
CA LEU A 11 -31.85 10.30 -20.15
C LEU A 11 -30.62 11.21 -20.01
N LEU A 12 -30.83 12.53 -20.01
CA LEU A 12 -29.79 13.52 -19.75
C LEU A 12 -29.21 13.38 -18.33
N ALA A 13 -30.07 13.24 -17.32
CA ALA A 13 -29.64 13.04 -15.94
C ALA A 13 -28.83 11.74 -15.76
N LEU A 14 -29.28 10.63 -16.36
CA LEU A 14 -28.56 9.36 -16.38
C LEU A 14 -27.21 9.48 -17.09
N GLY A 15 -27.13 10.23 -18.19
CA GLY A 15 -25.87 10.50 -18.89
C GLY A 15 -24.87 11.26 -18.03
N VAL A 16 -25.31 12.30 -17.30
CA VAL A 16 -24.45 13.06 -16.39
C VAL A 16 -23.98 12.21 -15.21
N ILE A 17 -24.86 11.39 -14.63
CA ILE A 17 -24.51 10.47 -13.55
C ILE A 17 -23.52 9.40 -14.04
N GLY A 18 -23.73 8.85 -15.24
CA GLY A 18 -22.81 7.88 -15.85
C GLY A 18 -21.43 8.47 -16.13
N LEU A 19 -21.36 9.70 -16.65
CA LEU A 19 -20.11 10.42 -16.86
C LEU A 19 -19.39 10.72 -15.54
N ALA A 20 -20.12 11.20 -14.53
CA ALA A 20 -19.56 11.48 -13.21
C ALA A 20 -19.07 10.19 -12.53
N GLY A 21 -19.83 9.09 -12.62
CA GLY A 21 -19.43 7.77 -12.12
C GLY A 21 -18.20 7.22 -12.84
N PHE A 22 -18.12 7.37 -14.16
CA PHE A 22 -16.94 6.98 -14.95
C PHE A 22 -15.70 7.79 -14.57
N TYR A 23 -15.83 9.11 -14.42
CA TYR A 23 -14.75 9.97 -13.95
C TYR A 23 -14.33 9.61 -12.54
N PHE A 24 -15.28 9.33 -11.63
CA PHE A 24 -14.99 8.95 -10.26
C PHE A 24 -14.28 7.59 -10.18
N LEU A 25 -14.72 6.59 -10.97
CA LEU A 25 -14.05 5.28 -11.08
C LEU A 25 -12.63 5.41 -11.65
N LYS A 26 -12.42 6.26 -12.65
CA LYS A 26 -11.09 6.55 -13.20
C LYS A 26 -10.20 7.30 -12.20
N ASN A 27 -10.78 8.14 -11.34
CA ASN A 27 -10.07 8.92 -10.34
C ASN A 27 -9.92 8.20 -8.98
N MET A 28 -10.60 7.08 -8.78
CA MET A 28 -10.26 6.03 -7.80
C MET A 28 -9.06 5.21 -8.28
N GLY A 29 -8.01 5.92 -8.71
CA GLY A 29 -6.70 5.33 -8.87
C GLY A 29 -6.17 5.00 -7.48
N THR A 30 -6.44 3.78 -7.00
CA THR A 30 -5.38 3.06 -6.29
C THR A 30 -4.30 2.82 -7.33
N SER A 31 -3.49 3.85 -7.59
CA SER A 31 -2.30 3.71 -8.40
C SER A 31 -1.33 2.87 -7.59
N VAL A 32 -1.48 1.55 -7.69
CA VAL A 32 -0.36 0.66 -7.49
C VAL A 32 0.59 1.02 -8.62
N ASP A 33 1.55 1.89 -8.33
CA ASP A 33 2.65 2.23 -9.24
C ASP A 33 3.54 0.98 -9.34
N ILE A 34 3.09 0.03 -10.16
CA ILE A 34 3.81 -1.17 -10.53
C ILE A 34 4.84 -0.75 -11.59
N GLY A 35 5.79 0.10 -11.22
CA GLY A 35 6.92 0.44 -12.09
C GLY A 35 7.69 -0.83 -12.43
N ASN A 36 7.97 -1.11 -13.72
CA ASN A 36 8.79 -2.23 -14.25
C ASN A 36 8.92 -3.46 -13.33
N VAL A 37 7.79 -4.06 -12.95
CA VAL A 37 7.77 -5.30 -12.18
C VAL A 37 7.80 -6.48 -13.14
N LYS A 38 8.82 -7.34 -13.02
CA LYS A 38 8.86 -8.65 -13.68
C LYS A 38 8.14 -9.66 -12.81
N ILE A 39 7.08 -10.27 -13.36
CA ILE A 39 6.25 -11.26 -12.67
C ILE A 39 6.59 -12.64 -13.22
N LYS A 40 6.95 -13.58 -12.33
CA LYS A 40 7.19 -14.98 -12.66
C LYS A 40 6.27 -15.87 -11.84
N VAL A 41 5.45 -16.70 -12.52
CA VAL A 41 4.62 -17.71 -11.88
C VAL A 41 5.49 -18.94 -11.61
N MET A 42 5.54 -19.41 -10.37
CA MET A 42 6.34 -20.57 -9.97
C MET A 42 5.45 -21.74 -9.50
N GLY A 43 6.03 -22.95 -9.48
CA GLY A 43 5.36 -24.17 -9.02
C GLY A 43 5.28 -24.27 -7.49
N GLU A 44 4.69 -25.37 -7.02
CA GLU A 44 4.20 -25.62 -5.65
C GLU A 44 4.88 -24.82 -4.52
N GLY A 45 4.10 -23.95 -3.86
CA GLY A 45 4.49 -23.23 -2.64
C GLY A 45 4.85 -21.75 -2.85
N VAL A 46 5.03 -21.29 -4.09
CA VAL A 46 5.16 -19.87 -4.45
C VAL A 46 4.34 -19.62 -5.70
N ASP A 47 3.27 -18.84 -5.59
CA ASP A 47 2.36 -18.59 -6.70
C ASP A 47 2.92 -17.51 -7.63
N VAL A 48 3.54 -16.49 -7.03
CA VAL A 48 4.04 -15.30 -7.75
C VAL A 48 5.37 -14.86 -7.16
N GLU A 49 6.33 -14.59 -8.04
CA GLU A 49 7.59 -13.94 -7.72
C GLU A 49 7.65 -12.57 -8.42
N ILE A 50 7.99 -11.53 -7.65
CA ILE A 50 8.04 -10.13 -8.07
C ILE A 50 9.43 -9.57 -7.77
N GLU A 51 10.13 -9.14 -8.82
CA GLU A 51 11.34 -8.30 -8.69
C GLU A 51 10.96 -6.84 -8.47
N ASN A 52 11.75 -6.10 -7.67
CA ASN A 52 11.51 -4.70 -7.32
C ASN A 52 10.12 -4.45 -6.72
N PHE A 53 9.72 -5.29 -5.77
CA PHE A 53 8.43 -5.22 -5.10
C PHE A 53 8.28 -3.88 -4.37
N LYS A 54 7.11 -3.24 -4.56
CA LYS A 54 6.74 -2.00 -3.89
C LYS A 54 5.24 -2.01 -3.60
N ILE A 55 4.88 -1.75 -2.36
CA ILE A 55 3.51 -1.47 -1.94
C ILE A 55 3.50 -0.23 -1.07
N ALA A 56 2.40 0.51 -1.09
CA ALA A 56 2.20 1.68 -0.25
C ALA A 56 0.78 1.68 0.29
N HIS A 57 0.63 2.14 1.52
CA HIS A 57 -0.68 2.42 2.11
C HIS A 57 -0.92 3.92 2.13
N GLU A 58 -2.10 4.31 1.67
CA GLU A 58 -2.50 5.70 1.55
C GLU A 58 -3.89 5.89 2.15
N ASN A 59 -4.01 6.93 2.97
CA ASN A 59 -5.25 7.29 3.63
C ASN A 59 -5.60 8.73 3.25
N LYS A 60 -6.72 8.92 2.53
CA LYS A 60 -7.22 10.23 2.09
C LYS A 60 -6.18 11.10 1.36
N GLY A 61 -5.37 10.53 0.46
CA GLY A 61 -4.35 11.29 -0.27
C GLY A 61 -2.99 11.32 0.43
N VAL A 62 -2.90 10.84 1.67
CA VAL A 62 -1.68 10.89 2.48
C VAL A 62 -1.08 9.49 2.56
N LYS A 63 0.09 9.33 1.96
CA LYS A 63 0.88 8.10 2.03
C LYS A 63 1.38 7.92 3.46
N GLU A 64 0.93 6.88 4.14
CA GLU A 64 1.27 6.61 5.55
C GLU A 64 2.52 5.74 5.67
N TRP A 65 2.64 4.72 4.80
CA TRP A 65 3.81 3.87 4.76
C TRP A 65 4.05 3.26 3.38
N GLU A 66 5.30 2.87 3.13
CA GLU A 66 5.74 2.14 1.95
C GLU A 66 6.55 0.92 2.38
N LEU A 67 6.42 -0.17 1.65
CA LEU A 67 7.20 -1.38 1.82
C LEU A 67 7.78 -1.79 0.48
N LYS A 68 9.10 -1.88 0.43
CA LYS A 68 9.86 -2.20 -0.77
C LYS A 68 10.77 -3.40 -0.51
N ALA A 69 11.03 -4.17 -1.55
CA ALA A 69 11.97 -5.28 -1.51
C ALA A 69 12.56 -5.56 -2.90
N ASP A 70 13.78 -6.10 -2.95
CA ASP A 70 14.38 -6.52 -4.21
C ASP A 70 13.63 -7.70 -4.83
N LEU A 71 13.15 -8.61 -3.97
CA LEU A 71 12.38 -9.78 -4.36
C LEU A 71 11.24 -10.01 -3.36
N ALA A 72 10.05 -10.28 -3.87
CA ALA A 72 8.92 -10.77 -3.09
C ALA A 72 8.37 -12.06 -3.68
N GLN A 73 8.15 -13.05 -2.83
CA GLN A 73 7.55 -14.34 -3.16
C GLN A 73 6.23 -14.49 -2.42
N ILE A 74 5.13 -14.53 -3.16
CA ILE A 74 3.77 -14.53 -2.65
C ILE A 74 3.21 -15.96 -2.68
N ASN A 75 2.65 -16.38 -1.55
CA ASN A 75 1.85 -17.57 -1.41
C ASN A 75 0.44 -17.17 -0.95
N ASN A 76 -0.52 -17.17 -1.87
CA ASN A 76 -1.89 -16.73 -1.59
C ASN A 76 -2.62 -17.71 -0.68
N LYS A 77 -2.29 -19.01 -0.78
CA LYS A 77 -2.90 -20.06 0.06
C LYS A 77 -2.57 -19.87 1.54
N LEU A 78 -1.35 -19.44 1.84
CA LEU A 78 -0.86 -19.22 3.20
C LEU A 78 -0.99 -17.76 3.67
N ASP A 79 -1.37 -16.83 2.79
CA ASP A 79 -1.35 -15.38 3.06
C ASP A 79 0.05 -14.91 3.53
N LEU A 80 1.09 -15.32 2.79
CA LEU A 80 2.47 -15.02 3.12
C LEU A 80 3.21 -14.44 1.92
N THR A 81 3.76 -13.25 2.10
CA THR A 81 4.71 -12.64 1.18
C THR A 81 6.08 -12.63 1.84
N LYS A 82 7.00 -13.46 1.36
CA LYS A 82 8.40 -13.47 1.79
C LYS A 82 9.19 -12.46 0.96
N MET A 83 9.99 -11.63 1.61
CA MET A 83 10.71 -10.54 0.98
C MET A 83 12.20 -10.60 1.31
N ARG A 84 13.03 -10.11 0.38
CA ARG A 84 14.49 -10.00 0.54
C ARG A 84 14.95 -8.57 0.30
N ASN A 85 15.92 -8.12 1.11
CA ASN A 85 16.45 -6.76 1.14
C ASN A 85 15.33 -5.73 1.27
N VAL A 86 14.71 -5.72 2.45
CA VAL A 86 13.47 -4.99 2.71
C VAL A 86 13.78 -3.56 3.15
N GLU A 87 13.06 -2.59 2.59
CA GLU A 87 13.01 -1.20 3.03
C GLU A 87 11.56 -0.82 3.33
N MET A 88 11.27 -0.47 4.59
CA MET A 88 9.99 0.09 5.01
C MET A 88 10.16 1.58 5.31
N ILE A 89 9.33 2.42 4.69
CA ILE A 89 9.31 3.86 4.92
C ILE A 89 8.03 4.19 5.67
N LEU A 90 8.16 4.81 6.84
CA LEU A 90 7.04 5.31 7.63
C LEU A 90 7.00 6.83 7.52
N HIS A 91 5.93 7.37 6.96
CA HIS A 91 5.72 8.80 6.83
C HIS A 91 5.04 9.32 8.10
N LYS A 92 5.70 10.25 8.79
CA LYS A 92 5.09 11.07 9.84
C LYS A 92 4.88 12.45 9.24
N GLY A 93 3.67 12.99 9.36
CA GLY A 93 3.32 14.31 8.82
C GLY A 93 4.39 15.38 9.07
N GLU A 94 4.39 16.42 8.25
CA GLU A 94 5.44 17.47 8.19
C GLU A 94 6.77 17.02 7.52
N GLY A 95 6.71 16.03 6.62
CA GLY A 95 7.88 15.59 5.84
C GLY A 95 8.91 14.78 6.64
N LYS A 96 8.55 14.33 7.85
CA LYS A 96 9.39 13.47 8.69
C LYS A 96 9.20 12.02 8.26
N GLN A 97 10.28 11.26 8.13
CA GLN A 97 10.18 9.84 7.80
C GLN A 97 11.12 8.99 8.66
N TYR A 98 10.70 7.75 8.88
CA TYR A 98 11.57 6.70 9.37
C TYR A 98 11.79 5.68 8.27
N ILE A 99 13.04 5.25 8.09
CA ILE A 99 13.41 4.20 7.16
C ILE A 99 13.86 3.00 7.99
N ILE A 100 13.21 1.87 7.80
CA ILE A 100 13.56 0.61 8.43
C ILE A 100 14.10 -0.32 7.34
N THR A 101 15.32 -0.82 7.50
CA THR A 101 15.91 -1.80 6.58
C THR A 101 16.17 -3.12 7.27
N ALA A 102 16.07 -4.22 6.52
CA ALA A 102 16.32 -5.58 6.99
C ALA A 102 16.73 -6.51 5.84
N ASP A 103 17.43 -7.60 6.16
CA ASP A 103 17.84 -8.59 5.15
C ASP A 103 16.63 -9.35 4.57
N SER A 104 15.64 -9.61 5.42
CA SER A 104 14.43 -10.34 5.03
C SER A 104 13.18 -9.82 5.75
N GLY A 105 12.02 -10.13 5.19
CA GLY A 105 10.75 -9.81 5.83
C GLY A 105 9.62 -10.72 5.41
N ILE A 106 8.59 -10.77 6.25
CA ILE A 106 7.34 -11.49 6.00
C ILE A 106 6.21 -10.48 6.14
N TYR A 107 5.39 -10.37 5.11
CA TYR A 107 4.15 -9.60 5.12
C TYR A 107 2.94 -10.53 5.06
N LYS A 108 1.97 -10.31 5.95
CA LYS A 108 0.67 -10.99 5.98
C LYS A 108 -0.41 -9.99 5.60
N SER A 109 -1.08 -10.21 4.48
CA SER A 109 -1.99 -9.19 3.95
C SER A 109 -3.28 -9.06 4.76
N LYS A 110 -3.77 -10.14 5.39
CA LYS A 110 -5.02 -10.10 6.17
C LYS A 110 -4.88 -9.39 7.51
N THR A 111 -3.72 -9.48 8.15
CA THR A 111 -3.46 -8.82 9.45
C THR A 111 -2.68 -7.53 9.31
N GLU A 112 -2.19 -7.22 8.10
CA GLU A 112 -1.30 -6.10 7.82
C GLU A 112 0.00 -6.14 8.64
N ASP A 113 0.37 -7.34 9.12
CA ASP A 113 1.59 -7.53 9.92
C ASP A 113 2.83 -7.59 9.02
N VAL A 114 3.86 -6.85 9.42
CA VAL A 114 5.20 -6.92 8.84
C VAL A 114 6.17 -7.43 9.91
N SER A 115 6.80 -8.57 9.65
CA SER A 115 7.92 -9.08 10.43
C SER A 115 9.21 -8.88 9.66
N LEU A 116 10.27 -8.38 10.32
CA LEU A 116 11.57 -8.11 9.72
C LEU A 116 12.65 -8.90 10.46
N ASP A 117 13.58 -9.49 9.72
CA ASP A 117 14.64 -10.33 10.28
C ASP A 117 15.98 -10.10 9.54
N GLY A 118 17.07 -10.15 10.30
CA GLY A 118 18.43 -9.93 9.82
C GLY A 118 18.81 -8.45 9.70
N ASN A 119 19.90 -8.06 10.37
CA ASN A 119 20.51 -6.72 10.33
C ASN A 119 19.53 -5.53 10.38
N VAL A 120 18.48 -5.65 11.19
CA VAL A 120 17.40 -4.66 11.24
C VAL A 120 17.92 -3.31 11.72
N LYS A 121 17.72 -2.25 10.92
CA LYS A 121 18.15 -0.88 11.22
C LYS A 121 16.99 0.09 11.07
N LEU A 122 16.86 1.00 12.02
CA LEU A 122 15.92 2.12 11.97
C LEU A 122 16.72 3.42 11.82
N VAL A 123 16.44 4.18 10.78
CA VAL A 123 17.04 5.49 10.49
C VAL A 123 15.94 6.55 10.49
N GLY A 124 16.22 7.69 11.11
CA GLY A 124 15.31 8.82 11.18
C GLY A 124 16.01 10.06 11.73
N SER A 125 15.29 11.18 11.82
CA SER A 125 15.84 12.39 12.45
C SER A 125 16.12 12.15 13.93
N ALA A 126 17.14 12.81 14.47
CA ALA A 126 17.52 12.66 15.88
C ALA A 126 16.35 13.00 16.83
N GLU A 127 15.58 14.05 16.51
CA GLU A 127 14.39 14.45 17.27
C GLU A 127 13.27 13.41 17.19
N GLY A 128 13.00 12.89 15.99
CA GLY A 128 11.97 11.87 15.79
C GLY A 128 12.31 10.56 16.52
N LEU A 129 13.55 10.11 16.41
CA LEU A 129 14.03 8.93 17.14
C LEU A 129 13.95 9.14 18.66
N LYS A 130 14.38 10.31 19.17
CA LYS A 130 14.23 10.64 20.59
C LYS A 130 12.78 10.58 21.04
N GLN A 131 11.85 11.16 20.28
CA GLN A 131 10.41 11.13 20.59
C GLN A 131 9.87 9.70 20.63
N ARG A 132 10.26 8.86 19.65
CA ARG A 132 9.79 7.47 19.56
C ARG A 132 10.35 6.58 20.67
N LEU A 133 11.60 6.81 21.06
CA LEU A 133 12.24 6.06 22.14
C LEU A 133 11.79 6.54 23.53
N SER A 134 11.39 7.81 23.67
CA SER A 134 10.91 8.37 24.95
C SER A 134 9.42 8.12 25.19
N SER A 135 8.63 7.87 24.14
CA SER A 135 7.24 7.43 24.29
C SER A 135 7.19 5.98 24.80
N SER A 136 7.06 5.81 26.13
CA SER A 136 6.65 4.53 26.70
C SER A 136 5.29 4.12 26.14
N PRO A 137 5.03 2.81 25.93
CA PRO A 137 3.71 2.34 25.54
C PRO A 137 2.73 2.76 26.62
N LYS A 138 1.76 3.61 26.26
CA LYS A 138 0.63 3.91 27.14
C LYS A 138 -0.10 2.58 27.34
N LYS A 139 -0.08 2.02 28.55
CA LYS A 139 -0.97 0.92 28.93
C LYS A 139 -2.39 1.39 28.59
N SER A 140 -3.07 0.68 27.70
CA SER A 140 -4.51 0.77 27.58
C SER A 140 -5.07 0.11 28.85
N ASP A 141 -5.54 0.93 29.78
CA ASP A 141 -6.36 0.47 30.91
C ASP A 141 -7.73 -0.03 30.41
#